data_AF-A0A7V6WI08-F1
#
_entry.id   AF-A0A7V6WI08-F1
#
_cell.length_a   1.000
_cell.length_b   1.000
_cell.length_c   1.000
_cell.angle_alpha   90.00
_cell.angle_beta   90.00
_cell.angle_gamma   90.00
#
_symmetry.space_group_name_H-M   'P 1'
#
loop_
_entity.id
_entity.type
_entity.pdbx_description
1 polymer ?
#
loop_
_entity_poly.entity_id
_entity_poly.type
_entity_poly.pdbx_seq_one_letter_code
_entity_poly.pdbx_strand_id
1 'polypeptide(L)' 'MLPVKDDQHQRVFHYAQFVAGICLSEKFIALKKELEAYYRGSQTEDWFLLAFQDALYAMMAEEEQEFFPTQAYQDR' A
#
# COMPACT_ATOMS: atom_id res chain seq x y z
N MET A 1 -13.23 23.75 -24.05
CA MET A 1 -13.73 22.40 -23.68
C MET A 1 -13.02 22.02 -22.40
N LEU A 2 -13.75 21.71 -21.32
CA LEU A 2 -13.14 21.21 -20.08
C LEU A 2 -12.61 19.78 -20.35
N PRO A 3 -11.43 19.40 -19.84
CA PRO A 3 -10.89 18.08 -20.07
C PRO A 3 -11.83 17.04 -19.46
N VAL A 4 -12.20 16.04 -20.26
CA VAL A 4 -13.01 14.90 -19.82
C VAL A 4 -12.25 14.24 -18.67
N LYS A 5 -12.92 14.03 -17.53
CA LYS A 5 -12.38 13.22 -16.44
C LYS A 5 -12.20 11.80 -16.97
N ASP A 6 -11.02 11.54 -17.52
CA ASP A 6 -10.66 10.24 -18.07
C ASP A 6 -10.79 9.19 -16.96
N ASP A 7 -11.34 8.01 -17.25
CA ASP A 7 -11.55 6.94 -16.25
C ASP A 7 -10.25 6.55 -15.55
N GLN A 8 -9.12 6.78 -16.22
CA GLN A 8 -7.78 6.65 -15.66
C GLN A 8 -7.53 7.58 -14.46
N HIS A 9 -7.99 8.84 -14.50
CA HIS A 9 -7.85 9.78 -13.40
C HIS A 9 -8.65 9.34 -12.18
N GLN A 10 -9.85 8.78 -12.39
CA GLN A 10 -10.67 8.29 -11.30
C GLN A 10 -10.01 7.09 -10.61
N ARG A 11 -9.42 6.16 -11.37
CA ARG A 11 -8.65 5.03 -10.81
C ARG A 11 -7.44 5.51 -10.02
N VAL A 12 -6.65 6.43 -10.56
CA VAL A 12 -5.48 6.98 -9.85
C VAL A 12 -5.90 7.67 -8.55
N PHE A 13 -6.98 8.45 -8.58
CA PHE A 13 -7.50 9.10 -7.38
C PHE A 13 -7.95 8.09 -6.33
N HIS A 14 -8.64 7.02 -6.77
CA HIS A 14 -9.07 5.93 -5.89
C HIS A 14 -7.90 5.21 -5.22
N TYR A 15 -6.86 4.84 -5.98
CA TYR A 15 -5.65 4.24 -5.41
C TYR A 15 -4.92 5.18 -4.46
N ALA A 16 -4.83 6.47 -4.80
CA ALA A 16 -4.21 7.46 -3.92
C ALA A 16 -4.97 7.60 -2.59
N GLN A 17 -6.31 7.60 -2.63
CA GLN A 17 -7.13 7.63 -1.42
C GLN A 17 -6.95 6.36 -0.58
N PHE A 18 -6.89 5.20 -1.21
CA PHE A 18 -6.65 3.91 -0.56
C PHE A 18 -5.30 3.88 0.15
N VAL A 19 -4.21 4.21 -0.57
CA VAL A 19 -2.86 4.28 0.02
C VAL A 19 -2.79 5.32 1.14
N ALA A 20 -3.46 6.47 0.98
CA ALA A 20 -3.53 7.48 2.04
C ALA A 20 -4.26 6.94 3.28
N GLY A 21 -5.35 6.20 3.10
CA GLY A 21 -6.08 5.53 4.17
C GLY A 21 -5.18 4.58 4.97
N ILE A 22 -4.43 3.72 4.27
CA ILE A 22 -3.45 2.81 4.90
C ILE A 22 -2.41 3.62 5.67
N CYS A 23 -1.79 4.63 5.04
CA CYS A 23 -0.73 5.44 5.65
C CYS A 23 -1.17 6.16 6.93
N LEU A 24 -2.45 6.49 7.05
CA LEU A 24 -3.04 7.16 8.21
C LEU A 24 -3.54 6.18 9.29
N SER A 25 -3.58 4.87 9.00
CA SER A 25 -4.04 3.86 9.95
C SER A 25 -3.04 3.63 11.09
N GLU A 26 -3.54 3.42 12.31
CA GLU A 26 -2.70 3.11 13.47
C GLU A 26 -1.89 1.82 13.26
N LYS A 27 -2.50 0.83 12.59
CA LYS A 27 -1.87 -0.46 12.29
C LYS A 27 -0.64 -0.30 11.40
N PHE A 28 -0.75 0.46 10.32
CA PHE A 28 0.39 0.78 9.45
C PHE A 28 1.49 1.52 10.22
N ILE A 29 1.10 2.54 11.01
CA ILE A 29 2.06 3.35 11.77
C ILE A 29 2.83 2.49 12.77
N ALA A 30 2.14 1.56 13.45
CA ALA A 30 2.76 0.63 14.38
C ALA A 30 3.73 -0.32 13.66
N LEU A 31 3.28 -0.99 12.60
CA LEU A 31 4.10 -1.94 11.83
C LEU A 31 5.34 -1.26 11.24
N LYS A 32 5.20 -0.07 10.66
CA LYS A 32 6.32 0.70 10.11
C LYS A 32 7.37 0.98 11.19
N LYS A 33 6.97 1.38 12.39
CA LYS A 33 7.90 1.65 13.50
C LYS A 33 8.64 0.39 13.96
N GLU A 34 7.95 -0.75 13.99
CA GLU A 34 8.58 -2.04 14.31
C GLU A 34 9.64 -2.42 13.27
N LEU A 35 9.30 -2.29 11.99
CA LEU A 35 10.21 -2.57 10.88
C LEU A 35 11.38 -1.58 10.84
N GLU A 36 11.15 -0.30 11.14
CA GLU A 36 12.21 0.70 11.26
C GLU A 36 13.20 0.33 12.38
N ALA A 37 12.70 -0.09 13.54
CA ALA A 37 13.54 -0.53 14.65
C ALA A 37 14.35 -1.79 14.29
N TYR A 38 13.74 -2.72 13.56
CA TYR A 38 14.40 -3.94 13.07
C TYR A 38 15.48 -3.62 12.03
N TYR A 39 15.17 -2.85 11.00
CA TYR A 39 16.10 -2.53 9.92
C TYR A 39 17.20 -1.56 10.31
N ARG A 40 17.00 -0.69 11.30
CA ARG A 40 18.05 0.20 11.82
C ARG A 40 19.29 -0.54 12.31
N GLY A 41 19.15 -1.80 12.74
CA GLY A 41 20.28 -2.66 13.14
C GLY A 41 20.98 -3.35 11.98
N SER A 42 20.39 -3.34 10.78
CA SER A 42 20.98 -3.88 9.56
C SER A 42 21.84 -2.82 8.87
N GLN A 43 22.93 -3.19 8.19
CA GLN A 43 23.76 -2.27 7.39
C GLN A 43 23.07 -1.82 6.09
N THR A 44 21.74 -1.75 6.10
CA THR A 44 20.94 -1.40 4.94
C THR A 44 20.81 0.11 4.87
N GLU A 45 21.33 0.69 3.79
CA GLU A 45 21.04 2.09 3.44
C GLU A 45 19.53 2.25 3.23
N ASP A 46 18.99 3.42 3.58
CA ASP A 46 17.56 3.72 3.46
C ASP A 46 16.62 2.76 4.22
N TRP A 47 17.05 2.22 5.36
CA TRP A 47 16.24 1.36 6.24
C TRP A 47 14.82 1.88 6.53
N PHE A 48 14.64 3.21 6.58
CA PHE A 48 13.34 3.85 6.79
C PHE A 48 12.41 3.68 5.58
N LEU A 49 12.97 3.75 4.36
CA LEU A 49 12.23 3.56 3.12
C LEU A 49 11.84 2.10 2.96
N LEU A 50 12.75 1.17 3.29
CA LEU A 50 12.46 -0.26 3.26
C LEU A 50 11.34 -0.62 4.25
N ALA A 51 11.42 -0.12 5.48
CA ALA A 51 10.37 -0.30 6.48
C ALA A 51 9.01 0.24 6.01
N PHE A 52 9.00 1.40 5.36
CA PHE A 52 7.77 1.97 4.79
C PHE A 52 7.20 1.09 3.68
N GLN A 53 8.03 0.65 2.74
CA GLN A 53 7.60 -0.19 1.63
C GLN A 53 7.03 -1.52 2.12
N ASP A 54 7.75 -2.21 3.01
CA ASP A 54 7.32 -3.49 3.55
C ASP A 54 6.03 -3.38 4.37
N ALA A 55 5.91 -2.34 5.20
CA ALA A 55 4.67 -2.07 5.93
C ALA A 55 3.50 -1.80 4.97
N LEU A 56 3.73 -1.02 3.91
CA LEU A 56 2.68 -0.68 2.95
C LEU A 56 2.26 -1.91 2.16
N TYR A 57 3.20 -2.71 1.66
CA TYR A 57 2.90 -3.96 0.96
C TYR A 57 2.18 -4.96 1.84
N ALA A 58 2.57 -5.11 3.11
CA ALA A 58 1.88 -5.99 4.04
C ALA A 58 0.42 -5.57 4.27
N MET A 59 0.18 -4.28 4.48
CA MET A 59 -1.18 -3.73 4.64
C MET A 59 -2.00 -3.86 3.36
N MET A 60 -1.40 -3.55 2.21
CA MET A 60 -2.04 -3.75 0.91
C MET A 60 -2.40 -5.21 0.69
N ALA A 61 -1.48 -6.16 0.91
CA ALA A 61 -1.75 -7.59 0.71
C ALA A 61 -2.87 -8.14 1.62
N GLU A 62 -3.01 -7.58 2.82
CA GLU A 62 -4.09 -7.91 3.73
C GLU A 62 -5.44 -7.36 3.24
N GLU A 63 -5.47 -6.13 2.73
CA GLU A 63 -6.67 -5.50 2.14
C GLU A 63 -6.93 -5.94 0.68
N GLU A 64 -5.95 -6.48 -0.04
CA GLU A 64 -6.10 -7.03 -1.39
C GLU A 64 -7.01 -8.26 -1.42
N GLN A 65 -7.19 -8.95 -0.28
CA GLN A 65 -8.29 -9.92 -0.14
C GLN A 65 -9.67 -9.30 -0.37
N GLU A 66 -9.83 -7.98 -0.15
CA GLU A 66 -11.07 -7.24 -0.40
C GLU A 66 -11.06 -6.44 -1.73
N PHE A 67 -9.90 -5.94 -2.19
CA PHE A 67 -9.81 -5.02 -3.34
C PHE A 67 -9.65 -5.69 -4.71
N PHE A 68 -8.97 -6.83 -4.78
CA PHE A 68 -8.94 -7.64 -6.00
C PHE A 68 -9.92 -8.78 -5.78
N PRO A 69 -11.13 -8.78 -6.38
CA PRO A 69 -11.89 -10.00 -6.45
C PRO A 69 -10.96 -11.04 -7.06
N THR A 70 -10.70 -12.10 -6.31
CA THR A 70 -9.84 -13.20 -6.74
C THR A 70 -10.42 -13.75 -8.05
N GLN A 71 -10.01 -13.21 -9.20
CA GLN A 71 -10.26 -13.81 -10.50
C GLN A 71 -9.23 -14.91 -10.73
N ALA A 72 -9.17 -15.84 -9.79
CA ALA A 72 -8.49 -17.10 -9.98
C ALA A 72 -9.50 -18.21 -9.68
N TYR A 73 -9.68 -19.09 -10.68
CA TYR A 73 -10.51 -20.30 -10.71
C TYR A 73 -11.94 -20.21 -11.25
N GLN A 74 -12.17 -19.53 -12.39
CA GLN A 74 -13.36 -19.82 -13.23
C GLN A 74 -13.07 -20.15 -14.70
N ASP A 75 -11.81 -20.28 -15.12
CA ASP A 75 -11.45 -20.90 -16.40
C ASP A 75 -10.53 -22.11 -16.17
N ARG A 76 -11.14 -23.27 -15.90
CA ARG A 76 -10.59 -24.61 -16.16
C ARG A 76 -11.67 -25.48 -16.78
#